data_AF-A0A523VPF3-F1
#
_entry.id   AF-A0A523VPF3-F1
#
_cell.length_a   1.000
_cell.length_b   1.000
_cell.length_c   1.000
_cell.angle_alpha   90.00
_cell.angle_beta   90.00
_cell.angle_gamma   90.00
#
_symmetry.space_group_name_H-M   'P 1'
#
loop_
_entity.id
_entity.type
_entity.pdbx_description
1 polymer ?
#
loop_
_entity_poly.entity_id
_entity_poly.type
_entity_poly.pdbx_seq_one_letter_code
_entity_poly.pdbx_strand_id
1 'polypeptide(L)'
;MVNRTLDYGFNWTLYQEDDATIEDYDDSIISLQLKHFTEKEKNKKGYIKALYLHHLLDFFKETYVNIYNLELVFEKFLQNKVLIEITDTEGNHINFQEEIQEIFKLLRENKEELYIDLKGQYLPELEKSKNKKHEN
;
A
#
# COMPACT_ATOMS: atom_id res chain seq x y z
N MET A 1 17.46 15.69 3.67
CA MET A 1 16.90 14.32 3.79
C MET A 1 15.45 14.47 4.22
N VAL A 2 14.50 14.09 3.38
CA VAL A 2 13.07 14.11 3.72
C VAL A 2 12.77 12.79 4.43
N ASN A 3 12.25 12.87 5.64
CA ASN A 3 11.83 11.70 6.41
C ASN A 3 10.62 11.06 5.69
N ARG A 4 10.81 9.87 5.11
CA ARG A 4 9.80 9.17 4.28
C ARG A 4 8.90 8.25 5.11
N THR A 5 8.98 8.31 6.43
CA THR A 5 8.38 7.31 7.33
C THR A 5 7.18 7.90 8.08
N LEU A 6 6.21 8.44 7.35
CA LEU A 6 4.91 8.79 7.94
C LEU A 6 3.83 7.93 7.30
N ASP A 7 3.84 6.66 7.69
CA ASP A 7 2.71 5.74 7.55
C ASP A 7 1.66 6.16 8.59
N TYR A 8 0.70 7.00 8.18
CA TYR A 8 -0.37 7.48 9.05
C TYR A 8 -1.42 6.39 9.37
N GLY A 9 -1.31 5.21 8.75
CA GLY A 9 -2.27 4.11 8.87
C GLY A 9 -1.87 3.04 9.88
N PHE A 10 -0.63 2.98 10.36
CA PHE A 10 -0.18 1.89 11.25
C PHE A 10 -0.09 2.25 12.73
N ASN A 11 -0.07 3.54 13.07
CA ASN A 11 -0.01 3.96 14.47
C ASN A 11 -1.16 3.36 15.30
N TRP A 12 -2.37 3.21 14.75
CA TRP A 12 -3.52 2.72 15.54
C TRP A 12 -3.45 1.23 15.92
N THR A 13 -2.65 0.39 15.25
CA THR A 13 -2.52 -1.04 15.56
C THR A 13 -1.48 -1.35 16.63
N LEU A 14 -0.44 -0.52 16.77
CA LEU A 14 0.62 -0.73 17.78
C LEU A 14 0.27 -0.17 19.16
N TYR A 15 -0.54 0.90 19.24
CA TYR A 15 -0.91 1.53 20.52
C TYR A 15 -2.05 0.83 21.28
N GLN A 16 -2.51 -0.35 20.85
CA GLN A 16 -3.55 -1.10 21.59
C GLN A 16 -3.00 -2.18 22.53
N GLU A 17 -1.70 -2.46 22.50
CA GLU A 17 -1.07 -3.41 23.43
C GLU A 17 0.05 -2.71 24.20
N ASP A 18 -0.34 -2.10 25.32
CA ASP A 18 0.54 -1.58 26.38
C ASP A 18 1.37 -2.74 26.97
N ASP A 19 2.51 -3.09 26.36
CA ASP A 19 3.73 -3.59 27.05
C ASP A 19 4.86 -4.04 26.10
N ALA A 20 4.81 -3.77 24.80
CA ALA A 20 5.95 -4.07 23.94
C ALA A 20 7.05 -3.01 24.15
N THR A 21 7.97 -3.29 25.07
CA THR A 21 9.28 -2.63 25.09
C THR A 21 9.86 -2.72 23.68
N ILE A 22 10.07 -1.55 23.07
CA ILE A 22 10.73 -1.42 21.77
C ILE A 22 12.21 -1.71 22.00
N GLU A 23 12.54 -2.98 22.26
CA GLU A 23 13.91 -3.47 22.33
C GLU A 23 14.38 -3.76 20.89
N ASP A 24 15.35 -2.96 20.44
CA ASP A 24 16.35 -3.24 19.41
C ASP A 24 15.97 -4.23 18.28
N TYR A 25 14.93 -3.91 17.53
CA TYR A 25 14.71 -4.52 16.22
C TYR A 25 15.06 -3.52 15.12
N ASP A 26 16.17 -3.79 14.43
CA ASP A 26 16.60 -3.17 13.16
C ASP A 26 15.60 -3.44 12.00
N ASP A 27 14.44 -4.02 12.30
CA ASP A 27 13.40 -4.35 11.35
C ASP A 27 12.62 -3.10 10.94
N SER A 28 12.53 -2.87 9.63
CA SER A 28 11.65 -1.82 9.08
C SER A 28 10.19 -2.00 9.55
N ILE A 29 9.44 -0.91 9.69
CA ILE A 29 8.03 -0.92 10.15
C ILE A 29 7.16 -1.91 9.36
N ILE A 30 7.41 -2.05 8.05
CA ILE A 30 6.69 -2.99 7.19
C ILE A 30 7.01 -4.46 7.51
N SER A 31 8.22 -4.79 7.99
CA SER A 31 8.58 -6.12 8.48
C SER A 31 7.76 -6.48 9.73
N LEU A 32 7.62 -5.54 10.67
CA LEU A 32 6.80 -5.71 11.87
C LEU A 32 5.32 -5.90 11.52
N GLN A 33 4.80 -5.10 10.58
CA GLN A 33 3.45 -5.27 10.04
C GLN A 33 3.24 -6.66 9.45
N LEU A 34 4.14 -7.10 8.57
CA LEU A 34 4.03 -8.39 7.89
C LEU A 34 4.07 -9.54 8.90
N LYS A 35 4.97 -9.51 9.90
CA LYS A 35 5.00 -10.50 10.98
C LYS A 35 3.67 -10.56 11.73
N HIS A 36 3.16 -9.41 12.17
CA HIS A 36 1.89 -9.33 12.91
C HIS A 36 0.70 -9.86 12.08
N PHE A 37 0.60 -9.46 10.82
CA PHE A 37 -0.52 -9.87 9.96
C PHE A 37 -0.41 -11.31 9.50
N THR A 38 0.80 -11.87 9.39
CA THR A 38 1.02 -13.30 9.10
C THR A 38 0.40 -14.18 10.20
N GLU A 39 0.57 -13.80 11.47
CA GLU A 39 -0.08 -14.51 12.58
C GLU A 39 -1.61 -14.42 12.53
N LYS A 40 -2.16 -13.25 12.17
CA LYS A 40 -3.61 -13.08 11.99
C LYS A 40 -4.17 -13.84 10.79
N GLU A 41 -3.37 -13.99 9.73
CA GLU A 41 -3.69 -14.73 8.51
C GLU A 41 -3.97 -16.22 8.76
N LYS A 42 -3.42 -16.80 9.84
CA LYS A 42 -3.70 -18.18 10.28
C LYS A 42 -5.17 -18.39 10.63
N ASN A 43 -5.84 -17.35 11.15
CA ASN A 43 -7.23 -17.42 11.58
C ASN A 43 -8.22 -16.91 10.53
N LYS A 44 -7.84 -15.89 9.75
CA LYS A 44 -8.67 -15.31 8.69
C LYS A 44 -7.79 -14.79 7.57
N LYS A 45 -8.07 -15.21 6.34
CA LYS A 45 -7.35 -14.79 5.15
C LYS A 45 -7.67 -13.35 4.75
N GLY A 46 -6.71 -12.69 4.13
CA GLY A 46 -6.82 -11.39 3.47
C GLY A 46 -6.04 -10.25 4.11
N TYR A 47 -5.43 -10.42 5.28
CA TYR A 47 -4.67 -9.35 5.94
C TYR A 47 -3.41 -8.99 5.18
N ILE A 48 -2.67 -10.00 4.70
CA ILE A 48 -1.46 -9.78 3.91
C ILE A 48 -1.78 -9.03 2.62
N LYS A 49 -2.84 -9.45 1.91
CA LYS A 49 -3.27 -8.79 0.68
C LYS A 49 -3.75 -7.36 0.96
N ALA A 50 -4.49 -7.13 2.03
CA ALA A 50 -4.94 -5.80 2.44
C ALA A 50 -3.77 -4.87 2.77
N LEU A 51 -2.74 -5.38 3.44
CA LEU A 51 -1.54 -4.62 3.77
C LEU A 51 -0.81 -4.16 2.51
N TYR A 52 -0.52 -5.08 1.58
CA TYR A 52 0.15 -4.71 0.33
C TYR A 52 -0.70 -3.78 -0.53
N LEU A 53 -2.01 -3.99 -0.59
CA LEU A 53 -2.92 -3.11 -1.30
C LEU A 53 -2.90 -1.70 -0.69
N HIS A 54 -2.90 -1.58 0.64
CA HIS A 54 -2.81 -0.30 1.32
C HIS A 54 -1.51 0.44 0.96
N HIS A 55 -0.37 -0.24 1.09
CA HIS A 55 0.94 0.34 0.74
C HIS A 55 1.03 0.74 -0.74
N LEU A 56 0.43 -0.03 -1.62
CA LEU A 56 0.38 0.26 -3.05
C LEU A 56 -0.49 1.49 -3.34
N LEU A 57 -1.64 1.62 -2.69
CA LEU A 57 -2.51 2.80 -2.81
C LEU A 57 -1.84 4.06 -2.26
N ASP A 58 -1.10 3.94 -1.17
CA ASP A 58 -0.28 5.05 -0.66
C ASP A 58 0.84 5.39 -1.63
N PHE A 59 1.46 4.39 -2.27
CA PHE A 59 2.46 4.61 -3.32
C PHE A 59 1.89 5.39 -4.52
N PHE A 60 0.64 5.13 -4.93
CA PHE A 60 -0.04 5.94 -5.96
C PHE A 60 -0.21 7.40 -5.55
N LYS A 61 -0.41 7.70 -4.25
CA LYS A 61 -0.60 9.06 -3.75
C LYS A 61 0.71 9.79 -3.50
N GLU A 62 1.71 9.09 -2.98
CA GLU A 62 2.99 9.64 -2.57
C GLU A 62 3.94 9.87 -3.75
N THR A 63 3.73 9.18 -4.87
CA THR A 63 4.63 9.25 -6.02
C THR A 63 3.99 9.98 -7.21
N TYR A 64 4.80 10.77 -7.91
CA TYR A 64 4.42 11.41 -9.18
C TYR A 64 4.47 10.45 -10.38
N VAL A 65 4.44 9.13 -10.14
CA VAL A 65 4.43 8.15 -11.23
C VAL A 65 3.13 8.31 -11.99
N ASN A 66 3.22 8.27 -13.32
CA ASN A 66 2.04 8.33 -14.17
C ASN A 66 1.14 7.12 -13.88
N ILE A 67 0.03 7.37 -13.20
CA ILE A 67 -0.93 6.34 -12.77
C ILE A 67 -1.52 5.55 -13.94
N TYR A 68 -1.53 6.11 -15.16
CA TYR A 68 -2.01 5.41 -16.35
C TYR A 68 -1.04 4.34 -16.88
N ASN A 69 0.19 4.33 -16.37
CA ASN A 69 1.17 3.29 -16.63
C ASN A 69 1.31 2.39 -15.41
N LEU A 70 0.30 1.53 -15.17
CA LEU A 70 0.26 0.63 -14.03
C LEU A 70 1.47 -0.29 -13.95
N GLU A 71 2.01 -0.76 -15.08
CA GLU A 71 3.22 -1.59 -15.08
C GLU A 71 4.42 -0.84 -14.47
N LEU A 72 4.58 0.44 -14.83
CA LEU A 72 5.64 1.26 -14.25
C LEU A 72 5.41 1.52 -12.76
N VAL A 73 4.16 1.71 -12.34
CA VAL A 73 3.84 1.87 -10.91
C VAL A 73 4.22 0.60 -10.15
N PHE A 74 3.82 -0.57 -10.65
CA PHE A 74 4.11 -1.86 -10.03
C PHE A 74 5.61 -2.15 -9.97
N GLU A 75 6.34 -1.90 -11.06
CA GLU A 75 7.80 -2.04 -11.09
C GLU A 75 8.46 -1.13 -10.04
N LYS A 76 8.03 0.13 -9.95
CA LYS A 76 8.58 1.09 -9.00
C LYS A 76 8.18 0.77 -7.56
N PHE A 77 7.00 0.22 -7.33
CA PHE A 77 6.55 -0.22 -6.01
C PHE A 77 7.42 -1.38 -5.49
N LEU A 78 7.67 -2.38 -6.34
CA LEU A 78 8.57 -3.50 -6.03
C LEU A 78 10.00 -3.04 -5.75
N GLN A 79 10.51 -2.07 -6.51
CA GLN A 79 11.88 -1.57 -6.33
C GLN A 79 12.09 -0.74 -5.06
N ASN A 80 11.06 -0.02 -4.58
CA ASN A 80 11.26 1.05 -3.59
C ASN A 80 10.63 0.81 -2.23
N LYS A 81 9.53 0.06 -2.12
CA LYS A 81 8.69 0.06 -0.90
C LYS A 81 8.26 -1.33 -0.43
N VAL A 82 8.48 -2.38 -1.21
CA VAL A 82 8.01 -3.74 -0.89
C VAL A 82 9.12 -4.61 -0.31
N LEU A 83 8.84 -5.23 0.84
CA LEU A 83 9.48 -6.47 1.27
C LEU A 83 8.72 -7.63 0.64
N ILE A 84 9.39 -8.50 -0.11
CA ILE A 84 8.75 -9.67 -0.76
C ILE A 84 8.83 -10.91 0.14
N GLU A 85 9.77 -10.90 1.08
CA GLU A 85 10.01 -12.02 1.98
C GLU A 85 10.32 -11.53 3.39
N ILE A 86 9.93 -12.33 4.37
CA ILE A 86 10.32 -12.18 5.77
C ILE A 86 10.75 -13.53 6.33
N THR A 87 11.48 -13.49 7.45
CA THR A 87 11.66 -14.66 8.31
C THR A 87 10.73 -14.54 9.50
N ASP A 88 9.94 -15.57 9.76
CA ASP A 88 9.04 -15.62 10.91
C ASP A 88 9.82 -15.88 12.22
N THR A 89 9.11 -15.91 13.35
CA THR A 89 9.70 -16.15 14.67
C THR A 89 10.22 -17.57 14.87
N GLU A 90 9.82 -18.51 13.99
CA GLU A 90 10.26 -19.91 13.99
C GLU A 90 11.46 -20.13 13.06
N GLY A 91 11.90 -19.11 12.33
CA GLY A 91 12.99 -19.18 11.36
C GLY A 91 12.57 -19.61 9.96
N ASN A 92 11.26 -19.72 9.69
CA ASN A 92 10.77 -20.06 8.36
C ASN A 92 10.78 -18.83 7.45
N HIS A 93 11.16 -19.04 6.19
CA HIS A 93 11.07 -18.01 5.16
C HIS A 93 9.68 -17.99 4.55
N ILE A 94 9.02 -16.84 4.62
CA ILE A 94 7.70 -16.61 4.05
C ILE A 94 7.85 -15.67 2.88
N ASN A 95 7.38 -16.09 1.72
CA ASN A 95 7.43 -15.32 0.47
C ASN A 95 6.02 -14.87 0.10
N PHE A 96 5.86 -13.59 -0.18
CA PHE A 96 4.58 -12.93 -0.46
C PHE A 96 4.38 -12.56 -1.94
N GLN A 97 5.23 -13.08 -2.83
CA GLN A 97 5.19 -12.76 -4.25
C GLN A 97 3.85 -13.12 -4.88
N GLU A 98 3.23 -14.22 -4.45
CA GLU A 98 1.92 -14.65 -4.96
C GLU A 98 0.83 -13.63 -4.62
N GLU A 99 0.76 -13.20 -3.36
CA GLU A 99 -0.19 -12.18 -2.90
C GLU A 99 -0.03 -10.86 -3.64
N ILE A 100 1.21 -10.42 -3.86
CA ILE A 100 1.52 -9.19 -4.59
C ILE A 100 1.08 -9.32 -6.06
N GLN A 101 1.37 -10.46 -6.70
CA GLN A 101 0.98 -10.71 -8.09
C GLN A 101 -0.53 -10.76 -8.26
N GLU A 102 -1.25 -11.36 -7.32
CA GLU A 102 -2.71 -11.35 -7.33
C GLU A 102 -3.29 -9.94 -7.24
N ILE A 103 -2.75 -9.08 -6.37
CA ILE A 103 -3.16 -7.68 -6.26
C ILE A 103 -2.93 -6.95 -7.59
N PHE A 104 -1.75 -7.09 -8.18
CA PHE A 104 -1.43 -6.45 -9.46
C PHE A 104 -2.35 -6.92 -10.58
N LYS A 105 -2.65 -8.23 -10.62
CA LYS A 105 -3.61 -8.79 -11.59
C LYS A 105 -4.99 -8.17 -11.39
N LEU A 106 -5.49 -8.13 -10.15
CA LEU A 106 -6.80 -7.56 -9.83
C LEU A 106 -6.89 -6.08 -10.25
N LEU A 107 -5.88 -5.28 -9.94
CA LEU A 107 -5.85 -3.87 -10.30
C LEU A 107 -5.74 -3.66 -11.82
N ARG A 108 -5.00 -4.53 -12.53
CA ARG A 108 -4.91 -4.48 -13.99
C ARG A 108 -6.25 -4.79 -14.66
N GLU A 109 -6.97 -5.79 -14.13
CA GLU A 109 -8.30 -6.17 -14.61
C GLU A 109 -9.35 -5.08 -14.35
N ASN A 110 -9.21 -4.32 -13.26
CA ASN A 110 -10.17 -3.28 -12.83
C ASN A 110 -9.59 -1.85 -12.96
N LYS A 111 -8.69 -1.63 -13.93
CA LYS A 111 -7.92 -0.38 -14.07
C LYS A 111 -8.79 0.88 -14.20
N GLU A 112 -9.95 0.78 -14.84
CA GLU A 112 -10.83 1.94 -15.08
C GLU A 112 -11.45 2.45 -13.79
N GLU A 113 -11.97 1.54 -12.96
CA GLU A 113 -12.51 1.83 -11.63
C GLU A 113 -11.42 2.41 -10.73
N LEU A 114 -10.23 1.78 -10.73
CA LEU A 114 -9.07 2.27 -10.00
C LEU A 114 -8.72 3.72 -10.38
N TYR A 115 -8.72 4.08 -11.66
CA TYR A 115 -8.41 5.44 -12.09
C TYR A 115 -9.47 6.46 -11.66
N ILE A 116 -10.75 6.06 -11.63
CA ILE A 116 -11.84 6.90 -11.14
C ILE A 116 -11.64 7.18 -9.65
N ASP A 117 -11.36 6.14 -8.87
CA ASP A 117 -11.16 6.24 -7.43
C ASP A 117 -9.90 7.04 -7.08
N LEU A 118 -8.78 6.80 -7.76
CA LEU A 118 -7.52 7.50 -7.52
C LEU A 118 -7.58 9.00 -7.86
N LYS A 119 -8.35 9.38 -8.88
CA LYS A 119 -8.55 10.80 -9.23
C LYS A 119 -9.46 11.53 -8.25
N GLY A 120 -10.27 10.79 -7.50
CA GLY A 120 -11.37 11.32 -6.71
C GLY A 120 -12.46 11.97 -7.59
N GLN A 121 -13.65 12.17 -7.04
CA GLN A 121 -14.77 12.88 -7.68
C GLN A 121 -14.49 14.37 -8.02
N TYR A 122 -13.23 14.83 -8.00
CA TYR A 122 -12.86 16.25 -8.11
C TYR A 122 -12.64 16.77 -9.53
N LEU A 123 -12.54 15.90 -10.55
CA LEU A 123 -12.35 16.36 -11.93
C LEU A 123 -13.63 16.79 -12.67
N PRO A 124 -14.80 16.16 -12.49
CA PRO A 124 -16.01 16.61 -13.19
C PRO A 124 -16.42 18.06 -12.83
N GLU A 125 -16.12 18.51 -11.62
CA GLU A 125 -16.43 19.87 -11.16
C GLU A 125 -15.43 20.92 -11.68
N LEU A 126 -14.17 20.53 -11.88
CA LEU A 126 -13.15 21.39 -12.51
C LEU A 126 -13.39 21.56 -14.02
N GLU A 127 -13.89 20.53 -14.71
CA GLU A 127 -14.27 20.64 -16.12
C GLU A 127 -15.58 21.44 -16.29
N LYS A 128 -16.57 21.25 -15.41
CA LYS A 128 -17.80 22.07 -15.40
C LYS A 128 -17.55 23.55 -15.09
N SER A 129 -16.58 23.87 -14.22
CA SER A 129 -16.23 25.26 -13.89
C SER A 129 -15.35 25.93 -14.95
N LYS A 130 -14.56 25.19 -15.73
CA LYS A 130 -13.86 25.72 -16.92
C LYS A 130 -14.81 26.02 -18.08
N ASN A 131 -15.80 25.17 -18.34
CA ASN A 131 -16.78 25.42 -19.41
C ASN A 131 -17.73 26.60 -19.10
N LYS A 132 -18.04 26.88 -17.82
CA LYS A 132 -18.83 28.08 -17.44
C LYS A 132 -18.11 29.41 -17.60
N LYS A 133 -16.78 29.45 -17.69
CA LYS A 133 -16.01 30.69 -17.89
C LYS A 133 -15.88 31.11 -19.36
N HIS A 134 -16.32 30.28 -20.30
CA HIS A 134 -16.25 30.57 -21.74
C HIS A 134 -17.61 30.96 -22.35
N GLU A 135 -18.68 31.03 -21.56
CA GLU A 135 -20.04 31.41 -22.02
C GLU A 135 -20.53 32.77 -21.49
N ASN A 136 -19.62 33.68 -21.10
CA ASN A 136 -19.97 35.06 -20.74
C ASN A 136 -19.09 36.07 -21.46
#